data_AF-A0A4P5W2K4-F1
#
_entry.id   AF-A0A4P5W2K4-F1
#
_cell.length_a   1.000
_cell.length_b   1.000
_cell.length_c   1.000
_cell.angle_alpha   90.00
_cell.angle_beta   90.00
_cell.angle_gamma   90.00
#
_symmetry.space_group_name_H-M   'P 1'
#
loop_
_entity.id
_entity.type
_entity.pdbx_description
1 polymer ?
#
loop_
_entity_poly.entity_id
_entity_poly.type
_entity_poly.pdbx_seq_one_letter_code
_entity_poly.pdbx_strand_id
1 'polypeptide(L)'
;MSSPNKPPADELDETPESHLAGLGDAFMIGLRAREAGRVDDALAAFQGVLRAEPRLAEPRLEIGRIYLEMGRLAEAEAEAREAIRILDAGGAWTVEVPEAILLALGWALLGEVLKEEAASDEVVFGEDPARFAELVAQSRAAFARAHELDPADTVSGIKAAELGDVEDEPEEPAN
;
A
#
# COMPACT_ATOMS: atom_id res chain seq x y z
N MET A 1 2.97 -26.76 -9.99
CA MET A 1 1.76 -25.99 -9.63
C MET A 1 2.03 -24.58 -10.10
N SER A 2 1.16 -24.06 -10.99
CA SER A 2 1.41 -22.88 -11.83
C SER A 2 1.82 -21.62 -11.06
N SER A 3 2.90 -20.98 -11.49
CA SER A 3 3.25 -19.61 -11.12
C SER A 3 2.14 -18.65 -11.59
N PRO A 4 1.53 -17.84 -10.71
CA PRO A 4 0.62 -16.79 -11.16
C PRO A 4 1.42 -15.55 -11.56
N ASN A 5 1.35 -15.27 -12.86
CA ASN A 5 1.15 -13.95 -13.48
C ASN A 5 2.20 -12.83 -13.38
N LYS A 6 3.49 -13.13 -13.59
CA LYS A 6 4.32 -12.18 -14.37
C LYS A 6 3.78 -12.21 -15.82
N PRO A 7 3.51 -11.08 -16.49
CA PRO A 7 3.09 -11.10 -17.89
C PRO A 7 4.11 -11.90 -18.74
N PRO A 8 3.67 -12.75 -19.68
CA PRO A 8 4.57 -13.59 -20.46
C PRO A 8 5.48 -12.75 -21.36
N ALA A 9 6.76 -13.11 -21.41
CA ALA A 9 7.82 -12.41 -22.14
C ALA A 9 7.72 -12.49 -23.68
N ASP A 10 6.72 -13.17 -24.24
CA ASP A 10 6.86 -13.79 -25.57
C ASP A 10 5.70 -13.60 -26.56
N GLU A 11 4.92 -12.51 -26.47
CA GLU A 11 4.02 -12.12 -27.57
C GLU A 11 3.95 -10.59 -27.78
N LEU A 12 5.03 -9.96 -28.27
CA LEU A 12 4.94 -8.78 -29.15
C LEU A 12 6.14 -8.78 -30.12
N ASP A 13 5.84 -8.53 -31.39
CA ASP A 13 6.74 -8.52 -32.54
C ASP A 13 7.79 -7.38 -32.54
N GLU A 14 7.98 -6.69 -31.41
CA GLU A 14 9.11 -5.83 -31.03
C GLU A 14 9.19 -5.90 -29.48
N THR A 15 10.31 -6.32 -28.88
CA THR A 15 10.28 -6.91 -27.52
C THR A 15 9.70 -5.96 -26.43
N PRO A 16 8.60 -6.33 -25.74
CA PRO A 16 7.87 -5.51 -24.76
C PRO A 16 8.65 -5.13 -23.49
N GLU A 17 9.89 -5.56 -23.34
CA GLU A 17 10.62 -5.48 -22.06
C GLU A 17 11.79 -4.48 -22.11
N SER A 18 12.14 -3.99 -23.32
CA SER A 18 13.20 -2.99 -23.50
C SER A 18 12.87 -1.65 -22.85
N HIS A 19 11.57 -1.28 -22.77
CA HIS A 19 11.17 -0.05 -22.11
C HIS A 19 11.17 -0.15 -20.58
N LEU A 20 11.08 -1.37 -20.02
CA LEU A 20 11.08 -1.62 -18.57
C LEU A 20 12.50 -1.68 -17.98
N ALA A 21 13.49 -2.11 -18.77
CA ALA A 21 14.88 -2.24 -18.31
C ALA A 21 15.42 -0.92 -17.69
N GLY A 22 15.12 0.22 -18.30
CA GLY A 22 15.50 1.53 -17.76
C GLY A 22 14.65 1.99 -16.57
N LEU A 23 13.46 1.42 -16.38
CA LEU A 23 12.56 1.76 -15.28
C LEU A 23 13.00 1.11 -13.97
N GLY A 24 13.60 -0.08 -14.02
CA GLY A 24 14.22 -0.70 -12.84
C GLY A 24 15.33 0.20 -12.25
N ASP A 25 16.20 0.75 -13.08
CA ASP A 25 17.24 1.69 -12.64
C ASP A 25 16.65 2.98 -12.06
N ALA A 26 15.64 3.55 -12.72
CA ALA A 26 14.94 4.75 -12.22
C ALA A 26 14.22 4.49 -10.89
N PHE A 27 13.61 3.32 -10.72
CA PHE A 27 13.00 2.88 -9.47
C PHE A 27 14.06 2.76 -8.35
N MET A 28 15.20 2.11 -8.63
CA MET A 28 16.31 2.01 -7.67
C MET A 28 16.91 3.36 -7.30
N ILE A 29 16.94 4.34 -8.21
CA ILE A 29 17.32 5.73 -7.91
C ILE A 29 16.32 6.34 -6.92
N GLY A 30 15.02 6.14 -7.14
CA GLY A 30 13.97 6.59 -6.25
C GLY A 30 14.12 6.01 -4.84
N LEU A 31 14.35 4.70 -4.72
CA LEU A 31 14.60 4.04 -3.43
C LEU A 31 15.79 4.65 -2.68
N ARG A 32 16.94 4.81 -3.36
CA ARG A 32 18.14 5.44 -2.77
C ARG A 32 17.91 6.89 -2.37
N ALA A 33 17.10 7.64 -3.13
CA ALA A 33 16.75 9.01 -2.79
C ALA A 33 15.88 9.07 -1.53
N ARG A 34 14.90 8.16 -1.39
CA ARG A 34 14.05 8.03 -0.20
C ARG A 34 14.88 7.68 1.04
N GLU A 35 15.76 6.68 0.93
CA GLU A 35 16.66 6.28 2.01
C GLU A 35 17.60 7.42 2.46
N ALA A 36 17.98 8.29 1.53
CA ALA A 36 18.79 9.48 1.83
C ALA A 36 17.97 10.67 2.37
N GLY A 37 16.66 10.53 2.56
CA GLY A 37 15.77 11.62 2.99
C GLY A 37 15.55 12.69 1.92
N ARG A 38 15.93 12.45 0.66
CA ARG A 38 15.72 13.37 -0.46
C ARG A 38 14.37 13.10 -1.09
N VAL A 39 13.33 13.50 -0.37
CA VAL A 39 11.96 13.09 -0.65
C VAL A 39 11.44 13.60 -1.99
N ASP A 40 11.74 14.85 -2.37
CA ASP A 40 11.34 15.40 -3.66
C ASP A 40 11.99 14.67 -4.84
N ASP A 41 13.28 14.33 -4.71
CA ASP A 41 14.01 13.56 -5.72
C ASP A 41 13.41 12.15 -5.87
N ALA A 42 13.01 11.51 -4.76
CA ALA A 42 12.38 10.20 -4.76
C ALA A 42 11.02 10.23 -5.46
N LEU A 43 10.16 11.20 -5.11
CA LEU A 43 8.86 11.39 -5.77
C LEU A 43 9.03 11.64 -7.27
N ALA A 44 9.96 12.50 -7.67
CA ALA A 44 10.22 12.78 -9.08
C ALA A 44 10.65 11.53 -9.86
N ALA A 45 11.49 10.67 -9.24
CA ALA A 45 11.92 9.41 -9.82
C ALA A 45 10.76 8.41 -9.98
N PHE A 46 9.99 8.16 -8.92
CA PHE A 46 8.85 7.23 -8.97
C PHE A 46 7.75 7.69 -9.92
N GLN A 47 7.44 9.00 -9.94
CA GLN A 47 6.50 9.56 -10.91
C GLN A 47 7.05 9.47 -12.34
N GLY A 48 8.36 9.55 -12.52
CA GLY A 48 9.01 9.29 -13.81
C GLY A 48 8.77 7.87 -14.29
N VAL A 49 8.89 6.88 -13.39
CA VAL A 49 8.57 5.49 -13.67
C VAL A 49 7.09 5.34 -14.06
N LEU A 50 6.17 5.94 -13.29
CA LEU A 50 4.73 5.84 -13.58
C LEU A 50 4.28 6.61 -14.83
N ARG A 51 5.01 7.65 -15.25
CA ARG A 51 4.76 8.30 -16.54
C ARG A 51 5.10 7.39 -17.72
N ALA A 52 6.11 6.54 -17.55
CA ALA A 52 6.54 5.59 -18.58
C ALA A 52 5.69 4.32 -18.57
N GLU A 53 5.36 3.79 -17.40
CA GLU A 53 4.43 2.66 -17.22
C GLU A 53 3.47 2.93 -16.05
N PRO A 54 2.23 3.40 -16.32
CA PRO A 54 1.26 3.73 -15.28
C PRO A 54 0.72 2.53 -14.50
N ARG A 55 0.92 1.31 -14.99
CA ARG A 55 0.39 0.06 -14.43
C ARG A 55 1.38 -0.66 -13.49
N LEU A 56 2.46 0.00 -13.08
CA LEU A 56 3.39 -0.53 -12.07
C LEU A 56 2.87 -0.25 -10.66
N ALA A 57 2.81 -1.30 -9.84
CA ALA A 57 2.35 -1.19 -8.46
C ALA A 57 3.43 -0.65 -7.51
N GLU A 58 4.69 -1.05 -7.66
CA GLU A 58 5.73 -0.72 -6.66
C GLU A 58 6.02 0.78 -6.52
N PRO A 59 6.14 1.57 -7.61
CA PRO A 59 6.32 3.01 -7.48
C PRO A 59 5.16 3.69 -6.76
N ARG A 60 3.92 3.17 -6.89
CA ARG A 60 2.75 3.69 -6.17
C ARG A 60 2.83 3.39 -4.69
N LEU A 61 3.22 2.17 -4.31
CA LEU A 61 3.45 1.82 -2.90
C LEU A 61 4.50 2.73 -2.26
N GLU A 62 5.56 3.08 -3.01
CA GLU A 62 6.60 3.97 -2.49
C GLU A 62 6.19 5.44 -2.43
N ILE A 63 5.42 5.93 -3.40
CA ILE A 63 4.82 7.28 -3.34
C ILE A 63 3.83 7.35 -2.18
N GLY A 64 2.98 6.33 -1.99
CA GLY A 64 2.03 6.27 -0.90
C GLY A 64 2.70 6.26 0.47
N ARG A 65 3.82 5.52 0.62
CA ARG A 65 4.63 5.55 1.84
C ARG A 65 5.21 6.95 2.12
N ILE A 66 5.72 7.62 1.09
CA ILE A 66 6.22 9.00 1.22
C ILE A 66 5.08 9.93 1.66
N TYR A 67 3.88 9.81 1.09
CA TYR A 67 2.75 10.64 1.50
C TYR A 67 2.30 10.36 2.94
N LEU A 68 2.31 9.09 3.38
CA LEU A 68 2.07 8.74 4.77
C LEU A 68 3.08 9.41 5.71
N GLU A 69 4.38 9.34 5.38
CA GLU A 69 5.45 9.99 6.16
C GLU A 69 5.31 11.53 6.21
N MET A 70 4.69 12.14 5.20
CA MET A 70 4.37 13.57 5.17
C MET A 70 3.07 13.93 5.90
N GLY A 71 2.30 12.96 6.40
CA GLY A 71 0.95 13.17 6.94
C GLY A 71 -0.11 13.49 5.88
N ARG A 72 0.19 13.26 4.60
CA ARG A 72 -0.73 13.45 3.46
C ARG A 72 -1.57 12.19 3.26
N LEU A 73 -2.47 11.95 4.22
CA LEU A 73 -3.19 10.67 4.35
C LEU A 73 -4.08 10.37 3.14
N ALA A 74 -4.80 11.36 2.62
CA ALA A 74 -5.69 11.17 1.46
C ALA A 74 -4.91 10.73 0.20
N GLU A 75 -3.76 11.33 -0.07
CA GLU A 75 -2.90 10.93 -1.18
C GLU A 75 -2.24 9.57 -0.96
N ALA A 76 -1.86 9.26 0.28
CA ALA A 76 -1.32 7.95 0.64
C ALA A 76 -2.35 6.82 0.43
N GLU A 77 -3.60 7.05 0.84
CA GLU A 77 -4.71 6.10 0.66
C GLU A 77 -4.96 5.84 -0.83
N ALA A 78 -5.01 6.91 -1.64
CA ALA A 78 -5.26 6.82 -3.07
C ALA A 78 -4.22 5.93 -3.77
N GLU A 79 -2.93 6.12 -3.47
CA GLU A 79 -1.86 5.32 -4.07
C GLU A 79 -1.87 3.87 -3.58
N ALA A 80 -2.16 3.63 -2.30
CA ALA A 80 -2.26 2.28 -1.75
C ALA A 80 -3.41 1.50 -2.41
N ARG A 81 -4.60 2.11 -2.51
CA ARG A 81 -5.78 1.50 -3.16
C ARG A 81 -5.54 1.24 -4.64
N GLU A 82 -4.89 2.17 -5.35
CA GLU A 82 -4.60 1.98 -6.77
C GLU A 82 -3.56 0.88 -6.99
N ALA A 83 -2.54 0.77 -6.14
CA ALA A 83 -1.59 -0.34 -6.19
C ALA A 83 -2.28 -1.70 -5.97
N ILE A 84 -3.14 -1.82 -4.95
CA ILE A 84 -3.94 -3.02 -4.70
C ILE A 84 -4.83 -3.35 -5.91
N ARG A 85 -5.53 -2.36 -6.45
CA ARG A 85 -6.41 -2.52 -7.63
C ARG A 85 -5.64 -3.01 -8.86
N ILE A 86 -4.44 -2.48 -9.09
CA ILE A 86 -3.57 -2.90 -10.17
C ILE A 86 -3.16 -4.37 -9.99
N LEU A 87 -2.72 -4.75 -8.80
CA LEU A 87 -2.28 -6.11 -8.49
C LEU A 87 -3.45 -7.12 -8.56
N ASP A 88 -4.59 -6.83 -7.96
CA ASP A 88 -5.80 -7.69 -8.03
C ASP A 88 -6.28 -7.90 -9.48
N ALA A 89 -6.01 -6.95 -10.37
CA ALA A 89 -6.32 -7.05 -11.79
C ALA A 89 -5.26 -7.81 -12.60
N GLY A 90 -4.24 -8.40 -11.96
CA GLY A 90 -3.10 -9.05 -12.62
C GLY A 90 -2.18 -8.05 -13.33
N GLY A 91 -1.99 -6.87 -12.74
CA GLY A 91 -1.16 -5.78 -13.25
C GLY A 91 0.33 -6.10 -13.28
N ALA A 92 1.14 -5.09 -13.66
CA ALA A 92 2.58 -5.28 -13.85
C ALA A 92 3.36 -4.85 -12.61
N TRP A 93 4.49 -5.52 -12.39
CA TRP A 93 5.53 -5.12 -11.44
C TRP A 93 6.91 -5.48 -11.99
N THR A 94 7.93 -4.73 -11.57
CA THR A 94 9.29 -4.73 -12.12
C THR A 94 10.31 -5.51 -11.30
N VAL A 95 10.19 -5.57 -9.97
CA VAL A 95 11.19 -6.22 -9.11
C VAL A 95 10.88 -7.71 -8.89
N GLU A 96 11.92 -8.49 -8.57
CA GLU A 96 11.80 -9.91 -8.18
C GLU A 96 11.19 -10.06 -6.78
N VAL A 97 9.94 -9.62 -6.64
CA VAL A 97 9.12 -9.78 -5.44
C VAL A 97 7.85 -10.55 -5.84
N PRO A 98 7.44 -11.58 -5.08
CA PRO A 98 6.19 -12.28 -5.37
C PRO A 98 4.99 -11.33 -5.26
N GLU A 99 4.01 -11.49 -6.16
CA GLU A 99 2.78 -10.67 -6.18
C GLU A 99 2.08 -10.61 -4.81
N ALA A 100 1.99 -11.75 -4.12
CA ALA A 100 1.40 -11.84 -2.79
C ALA A 100 2.08 -10.90 -1.77
N ILE A 101 3.41 -10.73 -1.87
CA ILE A 101 4.16 -9.82 -1.00
C ILE A 101 3.86 -8.36 -1.37
N LEU A 102 3.75 -8.02 -2.66
CA LEU A 102 3.35 -6.66 -3.07
C LEU A 102 1.92 -6.33 -2.65
N LEU A 103 1.00 -7.28 -2.78
CA LEU A 103 -0.37 -7.15 -2.28
C LEU A 103 -0.36 -6.96 -0.76
N ALA A 104 0.42 -7.77 -0.02
CA ALA A 104 0.56 -7.63 1.42
C ALA A 104 1.07 -6.23 1.81
N LEU A 105 2.09 -5.71 1.12
CA LEU A 105 2.60 -4.35 1.34
C LEU A 105 1.56 -3.26 1.05
N GLY A 106 0.74 -3.43 0.01
CA GLY A 106 -0.36 -2.53 -0.30
C GLY A 106 -1.42 -2.50 0.80
N TRP A 107 -1.84 -3.68 1.25
CA TRP A 107 -2.80 -3.80 2.35
C TRP A 107 -2.25 -3.28 3.68
N ALA A 108 -0.98 -3.53 3.98
CA ALA A 108 -0.32 -3.00 5.18
C ALA A 108 -0.23 -1.47 5.14
N LEU A 109 0.13 -0.88 3.98
CA LEU A 109 0.15 0.57 3.81
C LEU A 109 -1.25 1.18 3.99
N LEU A 110 -2.28 0.57 3.40
CA LEU A 110 -3.66 1.01 3.58
C LEU A 110 -4.09 0.94 5.05
N GLY A 111 -3.72 -0.13 5.76
CA GLY A 111 -3.96 -0.27 7.19
C GLY A 111 -3.36 0.86 8.01
N GLU A 112 -2.11 1.25 7.73
CA GLU A 112 -1.45 2.38 8.39
C GLU A 112 -2.16 3.70 8.12
N VAL A 113 -2.47 3.98 6.86
CA VAL A 113 -3.12 5.23 6.47
C VAL A 113 -4.47 5.39 7.19
N LEU A 114 -5.29 4.35 7.19
CA LEU A 114 -6.61 4.36 7.84
C LEU A 114 -6.50 4.48 9.36
N LYS A 115 -5.48 3.87 9.97
CA LYS A 115 -5.22 4.00 11.41
C LYS A 115 -4.84 5.43 11.77
N GLU A 116 -3.94 6.05 11.00
CA GLU A 116 -3.54 7.44 11.22
C GLU A 116 -4.70 8.42 10.95
N GLU A 117 -5.55 8.13 9.96
CA GLU A 117 -6.77 8.91 9.71
C GLU A 117 -7.75 8.81 10.89
N ALA A 118 -7.95 7.60 11.43
CA ALA A 118 -8.79 7.38 12.61
C ALA A 118 -8.29 8.18 13.82
N ALA A 119 -6.96 8.34 13.96
CA ALA A 119 -6.34 9.08 15.04
C ALA A 119 -6.30 10.61 14.82
N SER A 120 -6.78 11.11 13.68
CA SER A 120 -6.78 12.54 13.38
C SER A 120 -7.77 13.31 14.28
N ASP A 121 -7.45 14.57 14.58
CA ASP A 121 -8.33 15.44 15.37
C ASP A 121 -9.71 15.58 14.72
N GLU A 122 -9.78 15.58 13.39
CA GLU A 122 -11.02 15.66 12.62
C GLU A 122 -11.95 14.47 12.89
N VAL A 123 -11.39 13.26 13.01
CA VAL A 123 -12.16 12.05 13.28
C VAL A 123 -12.44 11.87 14.78
N VAL A 124 -11.43 12.06 15.63
CA VAL A 124 -11.55 11.84 17.08
C VAL A 124 -12.49 12.84 17.74
N PHE A 125 -12.44 14.11 17.32
CA PHE A 125 -13.30 15.17 17.87
C PHE A 125 -14.43 15.58 16.92
N GLY A 126 -14.63 14.81 15.85
CA GLY A 126 -15.65 15.06 14.84
C GLY A 126 -17.07 14.81 15.34
N GLU A 127 -18.05 15.22 14.54
CA GLU A 127 -19.49 15.06 14.84
C GLU A 127 -20.01 13.64 14.53
N ASP A 128 -19.22 12.79 13.87
CA ASP A 128 -19.58 11.43 13.48
C ASP A 128 -18.74 10.37 14.21
N PRO A 129 -19.18 9.89 15.39
CA PRO A 129 -18.50 8.84 16.13
C PRO A 129 -18.41 7.50 15.36
N ALA A 130 -19.29 7.26 14.39
CA ALA A 130 -19.26 6.03 13.61
C ALA A 130 -18.08 6.02 12.64
N ARG A 131 -17.57 7.19 12.23
CA ARG A 131 -16.41 7.31 11.34
C ARG A 131 -15.15 6.72 11.96
N PHE A 132 -14.92 6.96 13.26
CA PHE A 132 -13.79 6.37 13.98
C PHE A 132 -13.86 4.83 13.97
N ALA A 133 -15.00 4.29 14.38
CA ALA A 133 -15.26 2.85 14.40
C ALA A 133 -15.08 2.21 13.03
N GLU A 134 -15.58 2.86 11.97
CA GLU A 134 -15.44 2.43 10.59
C GLU A 134 -13.97 2.34 10.17
N LEU A 135 -13.20 3.41 10.39
CA LEU A 135 -11.79 3.48 10.01
C LEU A 135 -10.93 2.46 10.76
N VAL A 136 -11.18 2.27 12.07
CA VAL A 136 -10.52 1.24 12.87
C VAL A 136 -10.82 -0.16 12.33
N ALA A 137 -12.08 -0.45 11.98
CA ALA A 137 -12.47 -1.74 11.41
C ALA A 137 -11.84 -1.98 10.04
N GLN A 138 -11.80 -0.95 9.17
CA GLN A 138 -11.15 -1.05 7.87
C GLN A 138 -9.62 -1.22 8.00
N SER A 139 -8.98 -0.49 8.91
CA SER A 139 -7.55 -0.62 9.20
C SER A 139 -7.20 -2.04 9.67
N ARG A 140 -7.99 -2.58 10.61
CA ARG A 140 -7.85 -3.95 11.09
C ARG A 140 -7.97 -4.96 9.97
N ALA A 141 -9.01 -4.85 9.14
CA ALA A 141 -9.22 -5.75 8.00
C ALA A 141 -8.06 -5.69 7.00
N ALA A 142 -7.52 -4.50 6.75
CA ALA A 142 -6.38 -4.33 5.86
C ALA A 142 -5.11 -5.01 6.42
N PHE A 143 -4.79 -4.83 7.70
CA PHE A 143 -3.66 -5.52 8.34
C PHE A 143 -3.85 -7.04 8.40
N ALA A 144 -5.06 -7.53 8.69
CA ALA A 144 -5.36 -8.96 8.67
C ALA A 144 -5.13 -9.55 7.27
N ARG A 145 -5.56 -8.83 6.22
CA ARG A 145 -5.34 -9.24 4.83
C ARG A 145 -3.86 -9.25 4.46
N ALA A 146 -3.09 -8.26 4.91
CA ALA A 146 -1.65 -8.22 4.70
C ALA A 146 -0.95 -9.45 5.30
N HIS A 147 -1.28 -9.80 6.55
CA HIS A 147 -0.73 -10.98 7.23
C HIS A 147 -1.17 -12.31 6.59
N GLU A 148 -2.39 -12.39 6.08
CA GLU A 148 -2.86 -13.59 5.37
C GLU A 148 -2.06 -13.84 4.08
N LEU A 149 -1.72 -12.77 3.36
CA LEU A 149 -0.95 -12.82 2.10
C LEU A 149 0.54 -13.05 2.35
N ASP A 150 1.10 -12.47 3.42
CA ASP A 150 2.46 -12.70 3.89
C ASP A 150 2.46 -13.07 5.38
N PRO A 151 2.39 -14.38 5.71
CA PRO A 151 2.44 -14.83 7.10
C PRO A 151 3.75 -14.50 7.82
N ALA A 152 4.81 -14.12 7.10
CA ALA A 152 6.06 -13.67 7.72
C ALA A 152 5.98 -12.22 8.21
N ASP A 153 5.03 -11.41 7.71
CA ASP A 153 4.70 -10.10 8.24
C ASP A 153 3.88 -10.23 9.52
N THR A 154 4.57 -10.56 10.61
CA THR A 154 3.97 -10.65 11.95
C THR A 154 3.55 -9.30 12.49
N VAL A 155 4.11 -8.20 11.99
CA VAL A 155 3.79 -6.83 12.43
C VAL A 155 2.35 -6.50 12.04
N SER A 156 1.94 -6.80 10.80
CA SER A 156 0.54 -6.63 10.39
C SER A 156 -0.41 -7.52 11.20
N GLY A 157 -0.02 -8.76 11.51
CA GLY A 157 -0.82 -9.65 12.36
C GLY A 157 -1.02 -9.08 13.78
N ILE A 158 0.03 -8.52 14.39
CA ILE A 158 -0.04 -7.88 15.71
C ILE A 158 -0.95 -6.65 15.65
N LYS A 159 -0.78 -5.77 14.65
CA LYS A 159 -1.59 -4.55 14.50
C LYS A 159 -3.08 -4.87 14.32
N ALA A 160 -3.40 -5.91 13.55
CA ALA A 160 -4.78 -6.37 13.40
C ALA A 160 -5.38 -6.82 14.75
N ALA A 161 -4.60 -7.53 15.58
CA ALA A 161 -5.06 -7.96 16.90
C ALA A 161 -5.18 -6.81 17.91
N GLU A 162 -4.27 -5.83 17.87
CA GLU A 162 -4.25 -4.67 18.77
C GLU A 162 -5.44 -3.72 18.56
N LEU A 163 -5.92 -3.59 17.32
CA LEU A 163 -7.08 -2.76 17.01
C LEU A 163 -8.41 -3.31 17.58
N GLY A 164 -8.41 -4.55 18.12
CA GLY A 164 -9.54 -5.17 18.81
C GLY A 164 -10.78 -5.36 17.93
N ASP A 165 -11.86 -5.91 18.47
CA ASP A 165 -13.18 -5.90 17.83
C ASP A 165 -13.97 -4.67 18.32
N VAL A 166 -14.55 -3.89 17.40
CA VAL A 166 -15.30 -2.66 17.75
C VAL A 166 -16.64 -3.00 18.45
N GLU A 167 -17.04 -4.28 18.44
CA GLU A 167 -18.25 -4.77 19.10
C GLU A 167 -18.07 -5.02 20.62
N ASP A 168 -16.84 -4.93 21.14
CA ASP A 168 -16.49 -5.29 22.53
C ASP A 168 -16.47 -4.09 23.51
N GLU A 169 -17.14 -2.98 23.22
CA GLU A 169 -17.42 -1.99 24.26
C GLU A 169 -18.51 -2.53 25.20
N PRO A 170 -18.22 -2.76 26.50
CA PRO A 170 -19.24 -3.23 27.42
C PRO A 170 -20.31 -2.14 27.56
N GLU A 171 -21.57 -2.47 27.23
CA GLU A 171 -22.72 -1.65 27.62
C GLU A 171 -22.56 -1.31 29.12
N GLU A 172 -22.40 -0.03 29.44
CA GLU A 172 -22.40 0.42 30.83
C GLU A 172 -23.65 -0.14 31.53
N PRO A 173 -23.53 -0.81 32.69
CA PRO A 173 -24.69 -1.34 33.36
C PRO A 173 -25.61 -0.17 33.73
N ALA A 174 -26.80 -0.16 33.12
CA ALA A 174 -27.86 0.78 33.46
C ALA A 174 -28.13 0.72 34.98
N ASN A 175 -27.90 1.85 35.64
CA ASN A 175 -28.05 2.03 37.09
C ASN A 175 -29.53 2.10 37.51
#